data_AF-A0A699S1U2-F1
#
_entry.id   AF-A0A699S1U2-F1
#
_cell.length_a   1.000
_cell.length_b   1.000
_cell.length_c   1.000
_cell.angle_alpha   90.00
_cell.angle_beta   90.00
_cell.angle_gamma   90.00
#
_symmetry.space_group_name_H-M   'P 1'
#
loop_
_entity.id
_entity.type
_entity.pdbx_description
1 polymer ?
#
loop_
_entity_poly.entity_id
_entity_poly.type
_entity_poly.pdbx_seq_one_letter_code
_entity_poly.pdbx_strand_id
1 'polypeptide(L)'
;VALRNSPVDKNMRIMDLMADSVKLIVEWQKNGYSDPGSNASINSTATSTLDDMLEYSTRENAERETRSMEGTLMLSMEFLVDVYLQFLKLIIESVGFKTFWLGILRRMDTCMKADLGVYGESKTKELVPRLLTKMITTMQEKELLVPQEGNDLWEVTYIQIQWIAPSLKDELFPDATG
;
A
#
# COMPACT_ATOMS: atom_id res chain seq x y z
N VAL A 1 -30.23 1.80 -18.63
CA VAL A 1 -28.87 1.50 -18.10
C VAL A 1 -27.89 2.41 -18.84
N ALA A 2 -27.46 3.51 -18.22
CA ALA A 2 -26.49 4.41 -18.84
C ALA A 2 -25.09 3.82 -18.68
N LEU A 3 -24.35 3.71 -19.79
CA LEU A 3 -22.98 3.20 -19.82
C LEU A 3 -22.07 4.16 -19.02
N ARG A 4 -21.63 3.72 -17.83
CA ARG A 4 -20.60 4.39 -17.03
C ARG A 4 -19.28 4.41 -17.81
N ASN A 5 -18.98 5.55 -18.43
CA ASN A 5 -17.80 5.70 -19.29
C ASN A 5 -17.20 7.11 -19.22
N SER A 6 -17.41 7.81 -18.09
CA SER A 6 -16.82 9.13 -17.86
C SER A 6 -15.29 9.04 -17.79
N PRO A 7 -14.54 10.06 -18.26
CA PRO A 7 -13.10 10.15 -18.05
C PRO A 7 -12.68 9.92 -16.59
N VAL A 8 -13.47 10.42 -15.63
CA VAL A 8 -13.21 10.24 -14.19
C VAL A 8 -13.36 8.78 -13.77
N ASP A 9 -14.41 8.09 -14.23
CA ASP A 9 -14.62 6.66 -13.95
C ASP A 9 -13.44 5.82 -14.47
N LYS A 10 -12.92 6.17 -15.64
CA LYS A 10 -11.73 5.51 -16.23
C LYS A 10 -10.48 5.78 -15.39
N ASN A 11 -10.28 7.00 -14.93
CA ASN A 11 -9.15 7.36 -14.07
C ASN A 11 -9.22 6.64 -12.72
N MET A 12 -10.39 6.59 -12.09
CA MET A 12 -10.60 5.80 -10.87
C MET A 12 -10.29 4.33 -11.10
N ARG A 13 -10.72 3.76 -12.23
CA ARG A 13 -10.40 2.37 -12.58
C ARG A 13 -8.90 2.15 -12.77
N ILE A 14 -8.18 3.09 -13.37
CA ILE A 14 -6.72 3.02 -13.48
C ILE A 14 -6.09 3.10 -12.08
N MET A 15 -6.54 4.00 -11.23
CA MET A 15 -6.08 4.09 -9.84
C MET A 15 -6.38 2.83 -9.05
N ASP A 16 -7.56 2.22 -9.21
CA ASP A 16 -7.89 0.93 -8.61
C ASP A 16 -6.96 -0.17 -9.10
N LEU A 17 -6.66 -0.23 -10.40
CA LEU A 17 -5.70 -1.18 -10.95
C LEU A 17 -4.28 -0.95 -10.42
N MET A 18 -3.84 0.30 -10.29
CA MET A 18 -2.56 0.64 -9.65
C MET A 18 -2.55 0.19 -8.19
N ALA A 19 -3.65 0.43 -7.48
CA ALA A 19 -3.83 0.01 -6.09
C ALA A 19 -3.85 -1.54 -5.97
N ASP A 20 -4.41 -2.26 -6.93
CA ASP A 20 -4.37 -3.71 -6.97
C ASP A 20 -2.96 -4.23 -7.29
N SER A 21 -2.17 -3.52 -8.09
CA SER A 21 -0.78 -3.88 -8.32
C SER A 21 0.06 -3.81 -7.04
N VAL A 22 -0.22 -2.85 -6.14
CA VAL A 22 0.38 -2.77 -4.79
C VAL A 22 0.07 -4.04 -3.99
N LYS A 23 -1.17 -4.55 -4.04
CA LYS A 23 -1.54 -5.81 -3.38
C LYS A 23 -0.76 -7.00 -3.95
N LEU A 24 -0.64 -7.07 -5.28
CA LEU A 24 0.13 -8.12 -5.94
C LEU A 24 1.60 -8.07 -5.53
N ILE A 25 2.20 -6.88 -5.43
CA ILE A 25 3.58 -6.72 -4.95
C ILE A 25 3.72 -7.20 -3.51
N VAL A 26 2.76 -6.89 -2.63
CA VAL A 26 2.74 -7.40 -1.24
C VAL A 26 2.65 -8.92 -1.20
N GLU A 27 1.77 -9.53 -1.99
CA GLU A 27 1.66 -10.99 -2.09
C GLU A 27 2.93 -11.62 -2.62
N TRP A 28 3.56 -11.01 -3.62
CA TRP A 28 4.79 -11.50 -4.22
C TRP A 28 5.97 -11.41 -3.26
N GLN A 29 6.04 -10.33 -2.48
CA GLN A 29 7.02 -10.16 -1.43
C GLN A 29 6.85 -11.19 -0.29
N LYS A 30 5.60 -11.48 0.11
CA LYS A 30 5.30 -12.49 1.13
C LYS A 30 5.65 -13.91 0.71
N ASN A 31 5.46 -14.22 -0.56
CA ASN A 31 5.56 -15.59 -1.04
C ASN A 31 6.98 -15.99 -1.43
N GLY A 32 7.91 -15.04 -1.58
CA GLY A 32 9.29 -15.27 -2.02
C GLY A 32 9.33 -15.83 -3.43
N TYR A 33 9.89 -15.10 -4.40
CA TYR A 33 10.02 -15.64 -5.75
C TYR A 33 10.89 -16.91 -5.73
N SER A 34 10.30 -18.06 -6.03
CA SER A 34 11.04 -19.30 -6.29
C SER A 34 11.27 -19.38 -7.80
N ASP A 35 12.52 -19.21 -8.24
CA ASP A 35 12.88 -19.34 -9.65
C ASP A 35 12.50 -20.75 -10.17
N PRO A 36 11.56 -20.89 -11.12
CA PRO A 36 11.19 -22.20 -11.68
C PRO A 36 12.34 -22.84 -12.48
N GLY A 37 13.44 -22.13 -12.73
CA GLY A 37 14.54 -22.53 -13.60
C GLY A 37 15.84 -23.01 -12.92
N SER A 38 15.91 -23.09 -11.59
CA SER A 38 17.16 -23.49 -10.91
C SER A 38 17.43 -25.00 -11.05
N ASN A 39 17.96 -25.41 -12.19
CA ASN A 39 18.50 -26.75 -12.44
C ASN A 39 20.01 -26.74 -12.13
N ALA A 40 20.38 -26.73 -10.84
CA ALA A 40 21.77 -26.93 -10.46
C ALA A 40 22.13 -28.42 -10.52
N SER A 41 22.42 -28.94 -11.71
CA SER A 41 23.08 -30.23 -11.88
C SER A 41 24.58 -30.01 -12.04
N ILE A 42 25.35 -30.09 -10.96
CA ILE A 42 26.81 -30.23 -11.02
C ILE A 42 27.21 -31.44 -10.18
N ASN A 43 27.79 -32.41 -10.86
CA ASN A 43 28.25 -33.68 -10.33
C ASN A 43 29.74 -33.53 -9.96
N SER A 44 30.11 -33.21 -8.72
CA SER A 44 31.44 -33.55 -8.17
C SER A 44 31.68 -33.10 -6.72
N THR A 45 32.31 -34.00 -5.98
CA THR A 45 32.77 -34.01 -4.58
C THR A 45 33.59 -32.77 -4.15
N ALA A 46 33.00 -31.92 -3.30
CA ALA A 46 33.69 -31.04 -2.34
C ALA A 46 32.68 -30.65 -1.23
N THR A 47 32.42 -31.60 -0.33
CA THR A 47 31.31 -31.57 0.63
C THR A 47 31.64 -30.74 1.86
N SER A 48 31.43 -29.42 1.80
CA SER A 48 30.75 -28.60 2.83
C SER A 48 30.84 -27.12 2.47
N THR A 49 31.91 -26.67 1.83
CA THR A 49 32.15 -25.23 1.60
C THR A 49 31.41 -24.66 0.39
N LEU A 50 31.17 -25.45 -0.65
CA LEU A 50 30.45 -25.00 -1.84
C LEU A 50 28.94 -24.96 -1.60
N ASP A 51 28.39 -25.94 -0.88
CA ASP A 51 26.99 -25.95 -0.49
C ASP A 51 26.68 -24.76 0.42
N ASP A 52 27.53 -24.49 1.42
CA ASP A 52 27.42 -23.31 2.28
C ASP A 52 27.49 -22.02 1.42
N MET A 53 28.49 -21.87 0.55
CA MET A 53 28.62 -20.67 -0.32
C MET A 53 27.41 -20.47 -1.24
N LEU A 54 26.86 -21.55 -1.80
CA LEU A 54 25.66 -21.51 -2.64
C LEU A 54 24.43 -21.10 -1.82
N GLU A 55 24.27 -21.65 -0.62
CA GLU A 55 23.20 -21.31 0.30
C GLU A 55 23.28 -19.84 0.74
N TYR A 56 24.48 -19.35 1.07
CA TYR A 56 24.73 -17.94 1.37
C TYR A 56 24.40 -17.02 0.19
N SER A 57 24.86 -17.37 -1.02
CA SER A 57 24.59 -16.56 -2.22
C SER A 57 23.11 -16.52 -2.60
N THR A 58 22.41 -17.65 -2.45
CA THR A 58 20.97 -17.76 -2.72
C THR A 58 20.19 -16.93 -1.71
N ARG A 59 20.55 -16.99 -0.43
CA ARG A 59 19.95 -16.18 0.63
C ARG A 59 20.20 -14.69 0.43
N GLU A 60 21.44 -14.29 0.14
CA GLU A 60 21.79 -12.88 -0.11
C GLU A 60 21.03 -12.33 -1.33
N ASN A 61 20.88 -13.13 -2.39
CA ASN A 61 20.11 -12.73 -3.56
C ASN A 61 18.62 -12.57 -3.24
N ALA A 62 18.02 -13.50 -2.49
CA ALA A 62 16.63 -13.42 -2.04
C ALA A 62 16.38 -12.20 -1.12
N GLU A 63 17.32 -11.90 -0.23
CA GLU A 63 17.32 -10.70 0.61
C GLU A 63 17.34 -9.41 -0.21
N ARG A 64 18.23 -9.35 -1.22
CA ARG A 64 18.36 -8.20 -2.12
C ARG A 64 17.10 -7.98 -2.94
N GLU A 65 16.53 -9.06 -3.49
CA GLU A 65 15.31 -9.02 -4.27
C GLU A 65 14.13 -8.55 -3.41
N THR A 66 13.96 -9.11 -2.22
CA THR A 66 12.91 -8.71 -1.26
C THR A 66 13.02 -7.22 -0.90
N ARG A 67 14.23 -6.71 -0.63
CA ARG A 67 14.47 -5.28 -0.37
C ARG A 67 14.22 -4.40 -1.61
N SER A 68 14.56 -4.88 -2.80
CA SER A 68 14.28 -4.17 -4.06
C SER A 68 12.77 -4.06 -4.31
N MET A 69 12.02 -5.10 -3.97
CA MET A 69 10.57 -5.13 -4.09
C MET A 69 9.90 -4.19 -3.07
N GLU A 70 10.38 -4.15 -1.83
CA GLU A 70 9.92 -3.17 -0.84
C GLU A 70 10.09 -1.74 -1.35
N GLY A 71 11.26 -1.41 -1.93
CA GLY A 71 11.48 -0.09 -2.55
C GLY A 71 10.49 0.21 -3.69
N THR A 72 10.17 -0.79 -4.51
CA THR A 72 9.19 -0.65 -5.60
C THR A 72 7.77 -0.45 -5.06
N LEU A 73 7.39 -1.19 -4.02
CA LEU A 73 6.12 -1.02 -3.31
C LEU A 73 5.97 0.40 -2.78
N MET A 74 7.00 0.90 -2.09
CA MET A 74 7.02 2.24 -1.51
C MET A 74 6.78 3.33 -2.57
N LEU A 75 7.55 3.29 -3.67
CA LEU A 75 7.40 4.24 -4.78
C LEU A 75 6.02 4.15 -5.43
N SER A 76 5.47 2.94 -5.59
CA SER A 76 4.14 2.73 -6.17
C SER A 76 3.05 3.33 -5.28
N MET A 77 3.17 3.20 -3.96
CA MET A 77 2.25 3.78 -2.99
C MET A 77 2.33 5.31 -2.98
N GLU A 78 3.53 5.88 -2.99
CA GLU A 78 3.73 7.33 -3.09
C GLU A 78 3.10 7.87 -4.37
N PHE A 79 3.38 7.24 -5.51
CA PHE A 79 2.83 7.64 -6.81
C PHE A 79 1.30 7.56 -6.83
N LEU A 80 0.72 6.49 -6.30
CA LEU A 80 -0.74 6.37 -6.19
C LEU A 80 -1.35 7.52 -5.39
N VAL A 81 -0.75 7.88 -4.26
CA VAL A 81 -1.22 8.98 -3.41
C VAL A 81 -1.09 10.31 -4.13
N ASP A 82 0.02 10.54 -4.84
CA ASP A 82 0.24 11.79 -5.59
C ASP A 82 -0.79 11.95 -6.72
N VAL A 83 -1.07 10.88 -7.47
CA VAL A 83 -2.10 10.87 -8.51
C VAL A 83 -3.49 11.08 -7.89
N TYR A 84 -3.81 10.39 -6.80
CA TYR A 84 -5.07 10.58 -6.07
C TYR A 84 -5.28 12.04 -5.68
N LEU A 85 -4.27 12.66 -5.08
CA LEU A 85 -4.34 14.05 -4.62
C LEU A 85 -4.43 15.05 -5.78
N GLN A 86 -3.75 14.78 -6.89
CA GLN A 86 -3.84 15.58 -8.11
C GLN A 86 -5.27 15.64 -8.65
N PHE A 87 -6.00 14.52 -8.59
CA PHE A 87 -7.36 14.40 -9.11
C PHE A 87 -8.46 14.47 -8.03
N LEU A 88 -8.11 14.78 -6.78
CA LEU A 88 -8.98 14.69 -5.62
C LEU A 88 -10.36 15.32 -5.82
N LYS A 89 -10.41 16.55 -6.34
CA LYS A 89 -11.66 17.28 -6.59
C LYS A 89 -12.60 16.53 -7.55
N LEU A 90 -12.05 15.92 -8.60
CA LEU A 90 -12.84 15.19 -9.58
C LEU A 90 -13.29 13.82 -9.04
N ILE A 91 -12.44 13.18 -8.24
CA ILE A 91 -12.73 11.86 -7.68
C ILE A 91 -13.83 11.94 -6.63
N ILE A 92 -13.83 12.98 -5.78
CA ILE A 92 -14.81 13.08 -4.69
C ILE A 92 -16.24 13.33 -5.18
N GLU A 93 -16.39 14.02 -6.30
CA GLU A 93 -17.70 14.26 -6.95
C GLU A 93 -18.26 13.01 -7.64
N SER A 94 -17.50 11.92 -7.71
CA SER A 94 -17.94 10.68 -8.34
C SER A 94 -18.89 9.88 -7.43
N VAL A 95 -19.86 9.21 -8.06
CA VAL A 95 -20.86 8.36 -7.37
C VAL A 95 -20.22 7.14 -6.67
N GLY A 96 -18.96 6.82 -6.97
CA GLY A 96 -18.22 5.69 -6.40
C GLY A 96 -17.14 6.07 -5.39
N PHE A 97 -17.01 7.36 -5.05
CA PHE A 97 -15.89 7.87 -4.26
C PHE A 97 -15.67 7.10 -2.96
N LYS A 98 -16.74 6.92 -2.15
CA LYS A 98 -16.63 6.28 -0.83
C LYS A 98 -16.08 4.85 -0.93
N THR A 99 -16.52 4.08 -1.91
CA THR A 99 -16.02 2.71 -2.15
C THR A 99 -14.55 2.74 -2.56
N PHE A 100 -14.18 3.68 -3.43
CA PHE A 100 -12.79 3.86 -3.87
C PHE A 100 -11.87 4.27 -2.71
N TRP A 101 -12.27 5.25 -1.90
CA TRP A 101 -11.56 5.70 -0.72
C TRP A 101 -11.32 4.58 0.29
N LEU A 102 -12.37 3.81 0.62
CA LEU A 102 -12.25 2.61 1.45
C LEU A 102 -11.27 1.58 0.86
N GLY A 103 -11.22 1.46 -0.46
CA GLY A 103 -10.24 0.62 -1.16
C GLY A 103 -8.81 1.10 -0.95
N ILE A 104 -8.55 2.40 -0.95
CA ILE A 104 -7.23 2.98 -0.62
C ILE A 104 -6.87 2.64 0.83
N LEU A 105 -7.75 2.93 1.78
CA LEU A 105 -7.51 2.68 3.21
C LEU A 105 -7.22 1.20 3.49
N ARG A 106 -7.97 0.27 2.88
CA ARG A 106 -7.73 -1.17 3.03
C ARG A 106 -6.36 -1.61 2.50
N ARG A 107 -5.83 -0.96 1.47
CA ARG A 107 -4.49 -1.27 0.95
C ARG A 107 -3.39 -0.70 1.85
N MET A 108 -3.61 0.49 2.43
CA MET A 108 -2.75 1.01 3.50
C MET A 108 -2.70 0.06 4.71
N ASP A 109 -3.85 -0.46 5.13
CA ASP A 109 -3.96 -1.50 6.18
C ASP A 109 -3.16 -2.76 5.81
N THR A 110 -3.32 -3.22 4.57
CA THR A 110 -2.62 -4.42 4.07
C THR A 110 -1.11 -4.23 4.10
N CYS A 111 -0.61 -3.05 3.75
CA CYS A 111 0.82 -2.72 3.81
C CYS A 111 1.34 -2.63 5.25
N MET A 112 0.56 -2.07 6.19
CA MET A 112 0.92 -2.03 7.62
C MET A 112 0.98 -3.42 8.25
N LYS A 113 0.07 -4.31 7.85
CA LYS A 113 -0.02 -5.69 8.35
C LYS A 113 0.88 -6.66 7.61
N ALA A 114 1.46 -6.27 6.49
CA ALA A 114 2.38 -7.12 5.77
C ALA A 114 3.66 -7.26 6.59
N ASP A 115 3.99 -8.49 7.00
CA ASP A 115 5.25 -8.78 7.67
C ASP A 115 6.38 -8.81 6.64
N LEU A 116 6.75 -7.61 6.20
CA LEU A 116 7.77 -7.37 5.18
C LEU A 116 9.19 -7.41 5.76
N GLY A 117 9.30 -7.61 7.08
CA GLY A 117 10.55 -7.50 7.83
C GLY A 117 11.38 -8.78 7.94
N VAL A 118 11.13 -9.77 7.09
CA VAL A 118 11.85 -11.07 7.09
C VAL A 118 13.37 -10.90 7.07
N TYR A 119 13.87 -9.78 6.52
CA TYR A 119 15.29 -9.47 6.39
C TYR A 119 15.70 -8.09 6.94
N GLY A 120 14.90 -7.49 7.85
CA GLY A 120 15.20 -6.18 8.47
C GLY A 120 13.96 -5.40 8.90
N GLU A 121 14.16 -4.21 9.49
CA GLU A 121 13.04 -3.32 9.83
C GLU A 121 12.42 -2.72 8.55
N SER A 122 11.13 -2.98 8.32
CA SER A 122 10.43 -2.48 7.13
C SER A 122 10.12 -0.99 7.26
N LYS A 123 10.49 -0.23 6.22
CA LYS A 123 10.20 1.22 6.11
C LYS A 123 8.74 1.51 5.78
N THR A 124 7.99 0.48 5.40
CA THR A 124 6.55 0.59 5.10
C THR A 124 5.75 1.04 6.33
N LYS A 125 6.21 0.67 7.55
CA LYS A 125 5.59 1.06 8.82
C LYS A 125 5.68 2.57 9.10
N GLU A 126 6.68 3.26 8.54
CA GLU A 126 6.82 4.71 8.62
C GLU A 126 6.13 5.40 7.44
N LEU A 127 6.20 4.78 6.25
CA LEU A 127 5.62 5.34 5.03
C LEU A 127 4.10 5.44 5.09
N VAL A 128 3.41 4.39 5.53
CA VAL A 128 1.94 4.36 5.53
C VAL A 128 1.35 5.48 6.38
N PRO A 129 1.76 5.67 7.65
CA PRO A 129 1.27 6.79 8.45
C PRO A 129 1.49 8.14 7.77
N ARG A 130 2.68 8.38 7.21
CA ARG A 130 3.01 9.62 6.50
C ARG A 130 2.09 9.87 5.29
N LEU A 131 1.79 8.83 4.51
CA LEU A 131 0.88 8.93 3.36
C LEU A 131 -0.58 9.17 3.78
N LEU A 132 -1.03 8.49 4.84
CA LEU A 132 -2.36 8.70 5.41
C LEU A 132 -2.53 10.14 5.91
N THR A 133 -1.57 10.65 6.68
CA THR A 133 -1.53 12.06 7.12
C THR A 133 -1.62 13.00 5.92
N LYS A 134 -0.76 12.82 4.91
CA LYS A 134 -0.79 13.66 3.69
C LYS A 134 -2.17 13.70 3.05
N MET A 135 -2.82 12.54 2.87
CA MET A 135 -4.14 12.49 2.23
C MET A 135 -5.23 13.13 3.08
N ILE A 136 -5.30 12.77 4.37
CA ILE A 136 -6.37 13.20 5.26
C ILE A 136 -6.29 14.69 5.52
N THR A 137 -5.11 15.21 5.85
CA THR A 137 -4.91 16.65 6.05
C THR A 137 -5.27 17.42 4.78
N THR A 138 -4.87 16.94 3.60
CA THR A 138 -5.26 17.59 2.34
C THR A 138 -6.78 17.59 2.11
N MET A 139 -7.48 16.52 2.49
CA MET A 139 -8.94 16.46 2.40
C MET A 139 -9.63 17.39 3.41
N GLN A 140 -9.11 17.48 4.64
CA GLN A 140 -9.60 18.36 5.69
C GLN A 140 -9.40 19.84 5.34
N GLU A 141 -8.20 20.21 4.88
CA GLU A 141 -7.88 21.57 4.42
C GLU A 141 -8.77 22.05 3.27
N LYS A 142 -9.27 21.12 2.46
CA LYS A 142 -10.20 21.39 1.36
C LYS A 142 -11.67 21.30 1.76
N GLU A 143 -11.95 21.11 3.06
CA GLU A 143 -13.29 20.93 3.63
C GLU A 143 -14.05 19.73 3.02
N LEU A 144 -13.32 18.75 2.49
CA LEU A 144 -13.86 17.55 1.84
C LEU A 144 -14.08 16.41 2.83
N LEU A 145 -13.34 16.42 3.94
CA LEU A 145 -13.45 15.46 5.03
C LEU A 145 -13.67 16.24 6.31
N VAL A 146 -14.93 16.51 6.64
CA VAL A 146 -15.34 17.21 7.85
C VAL A 146 -16.58 16.53 8.44
N PRO A 147 -16.84 16.61 9.77
CA PRO A 147 -18.06 16.11 10.37
C PRO A 147 -19.28 16.83 9.77
N GLN A 148 -20.19 16.09 9.14
CA GLN A 148 -21.40 16.63 8.54
C GLN A 148 -22.58 15.68 8.73
N GLU A 149 -23.75 16.23 9.04
CA GLU A 149 -24.98 15.44 9.10
C GLU A 149 -25.33 14.86 7.72
N GLY A 150 -25.64 13.57 7.66
CA GLY A 150 -26.01 12.88 6.42
C GLY A 150 -24.84 12.42 5.55
N ASN A 151 -23.59 12.66 5.95
CA ASN A 151 -22.39 12.15 5.30
C ASN A 151 -21.48 11.44 6.31
N ASP A 152 -21.38 10.11 6.20
CA ASP A 152 -20.61 9.27 7.11
C ASP A 152 -19.14 9.09 6.71
N LEU A 153 -18.66 9.82 5.69
CA LEU A 153 -17.28 9.73 5.22
C LEU A 153 -16.27 10.04 6.33
N TRP A 154 -16.54 11.06 7.15
CA TRP A 154 -15.72 11.40 8.32
C TRP A 154 -15.62 10.22 9.29
N GLU A 155 -16.77 9.72 9.74
CA GLU A 155 -16.87 8.64 10.72
C GLU A 155 -16.18 7.36 10.24
N VAL A 156 -16.45 6.96 9.00
CA VAL A 156 -15.85 5.78 8.39
C VAL A 156 -14.33 5.95 8.28
N THR A 157 -13.84 7.13 7.91
CA THR A 157 -12.40 7.39 7.81
C THR A 157 -11.75 7.34 9.20
N TYR A 158 -12.35 7.99 10.20
CA TYR A 158 -11.88 7.97 11.58
C TYR A 158 -11.75 6.54 12.12
N ILE A 159 -12.79 5.71 11.96
CA ILE A 159 -12.76 4.31 12.38
C ILE A 159 -11.63 3.55 11.69
N GLN A 160 -11.48 3.68 10.37
CA GLN A 160 -10.43 2.97 9.64
C GLN A 160 -9.03 3.40 10.08
N ILE A 161 -8.78 4.68 10.32
CA ILE A 161 -7.47 5.16 10.78
C ILE A 161 -7.12 4.64 12.16
N GLN A 162 -8.09 4.56 13.07
CA GLN A 162 -7.88 3.96 14.38
C GLN A 162 -7.39 2.50 14.27
N TRP A 163 -7.84 1.73 13.27
CA TRP A 163 -7.39 0.36 13.06
C TRP A 163 -6.04 0.25 12.34
N ILE A 164 -5.76 1.17 11.41
CA ILE A 164 -4.58 1.11 10.54
C ILE A 164 -3.34 1.70 11.25
N ALA A 165 -3.50 2.90 11.82
CA ALA A 165 -2.42 3.67 12.42
C ALA A 165 -2.96 4.44 13.65
N PRO A 166 -3.16 3.76 14.79
CA PRO A 166 -3.76 4.36 15.99
C PRO A 166 -3.06 5.64 16.46
N SER A 167 -1.75 5.74 16.24
CA SER A 167 -0.94 6.91 16.61
C SER A 167 -1.35 8.21 15.90
N LEU A 168 -2.01 8.12 14.74
CA LEU A 168 -2.46 9.29 13.99
C LEU A 168 -3.81 9.83 14.46
N LYS A 169 -4.52 9.11 15.32
CA LYS A 169 -5.90 9.44 15.70
C LYS A 169 -5.98 10.84 16.30
N ASP A 170 -5.17 11.11 17.32
CA ASP A 170 -5.25 12.37 18.07
C ASP A 170 -4.69 13.55 17.25
N GLU A 171 -3.78 13.29 16.32
CA GLU A 171 -3.22 14.30 15.41
C GLU A 171 -4.21 14.71 14.32
N LEU A 172 -4.89 13.74 13.71
CA LEU A 172 -5.76 13.98 12.55
C LEU A 172 -7.22 14.24 12.93
N PHE A 173 -7.66 13.82 14.11
CA PHE A 173 -9.07 13.90 14.53
C PHE A 173 -9.23 14.41 15.98
N PRO A 174 -8.72 15.62 16.30
CA PRO A 174 -8.74 16.15 17.68
C PRO A 174 -10.16 16.34 18.23
N ASP A 175 -11.12 16.65 17.36
CA ASP A 175 -12.51 16.96 17.73
C ASP A 175 -13.41 15.73 17.93
N ALA A 176 -12.92 14.52 17.62
CA ALA A 176 -13.67 13.27 17.79
C ALA A 176 -13.62 12.73 19.24
N THR A 177 -12.93 13.43 20.13
CA THR A 177 -12.73 13.08 21.54
C THR A 177 -13.62 13.87 22.51
N GLY A 178 -14.61 14.61 21.99
CA GLY A 178 -15.59 15.41 22.76
C GLY A 178 -16.94 14.75 22.88
#